data_AF-A0A8B9GZU3-F1
#
_entry.id   AF-A0A8B9GZU3-F1
#
_cell.length_a   1.000
_cell.length_b   1.000
_cell.length_c   1.000
_cell.angle_alpha   90.00
_cell.angle_beta   90.00
_cell.angle_gamma   90.00
#
_symmetry.space_group_name_H-M   'P 1'
#
loop_
_entity.id
_entity.type
_entity.pdbx_description
1 polymer ?
#
loop_
_entity_poly.entity_id
_entity_poly.type
_entity_poly.pdbx_seq_one_letter_code
_entity_poly.pdbx_strand_id
1 'polypeptide(L)'
;MHCTNELSVSIPHLADTLIERTANQSWVVVFKTLITTHHLMMYGNERFIQYLASRSTLFNLNNFIDKGALQGYDMSTYIRRYSRYLNERAMSYRLVAVDFTKMKRGIDGVMRTMSTEKLMKTLPIIQNQLDALLDFEASSNELTNGVINGAFMLLFKDSIRIFAAYNEGVINLLEKYFDMKKHQCKEALEIYKRFLTRMTKLSEFLKVAEQVGIDQVDIPDLSQAPSSLLQALEQHLASLEGKKIKELSSVNRYFTLKLPSLYRVLGDLKCKFHHLDSRIMLL
;
A
#
# COMPACT_ATOMS: atom_id res chain seq x y z
N MET A 1 23.71 0.77 -7.67
CA MET A 1 22.68 1.68 -8.23
C MET A 1 23.09 2.21 -9.60
N HIS A 2 24.33 2.66 -9.79
CA HIS A 2 24.83 3.17 -11.09
C HIS A 2 24.58 2.20 -12.26
N CYS A 3 24.80 0.90 -12.08
CA CYS A 3 24.63 -0.09 -13.15
C CYS A 3 23.22 -0.10 -13.77
N THR A 4 22.13 0.12 -13.03
CA THR A 4 20.78 0.09 -13.65
C THR A 4 20.48 1.33 -14.49
N ASN A 5 21.20 2.43 -14.23
CA ASN A 5 21.07 3.69 -14.97
C ASN A 5 21.96 3.75 -16.21
N GLU A 6 22.98 2.88 -16.29
CA GLU A 6 23.82 2.76 -17.47
C GLU A 6 23.06 2.03 -18.60
N LEU A 7 23.10 2.59 -19.81
CA LEU A 7 22.43 2.00 -20.97
C LEU A 7 23.12 0.71 -21.44
N SER A 8 24.42 0.56 -21.15
CA SER A 8 25.25 -0.60 -21.51
C SER A 8 24.98 -1.84 -20.65
N VAL A 9 24.35 -1.68 -19.48
CA VAL A 9 24.12 -2.80 -18.57
C VAL A 9 22.83 -3.53 -18.95
N SER A 10 22.97 -4.85 -19.12
CA SER A 10 21.82 -5.74 -19.36
C SER A 10 21.00 -5.91 -18.07
N ILE A 11 19.86 -5.21 -18.02
CA ILE A 11 18.87 -5.34 -16.93
C ILE A 11 18.37 -6.79 -16.77
N PRO A 12 18.02 -7.52 -17.85
CA PRO A 12 17.63 -8.92 -17.75
C PRO A 12 18.70 -9.77 -17.07
N HIS A 13 19.96 -9.65 -17.51
CA HIS A 13 21.06 -10.44 -16.97
C HIS A 13 21.30 -10.15 -15.47
N LEU A 14 21.26 -8.88 -15.08
CA LEU A 14 21.37 -8.48 -13.67
C LEU A 14 20.24 -9.08 -12.82
N ALA A 15 19.00 -8.99 -13.30
CA ALA A 15 17.84 -9.52 -12.59
C ALA A 15 17.88 -11.05 -12.50
N ASP A 16 18.22 -11.73 -13.59
CA ASP A 16 18.31 -13.20 -13.61
C ASP A 16 19.42 -13.70 -12.67
N THR A 17 20.57 -13.02 -12.65
CA THR A 17 21.66 -13.32 -11.70
C THR A 17 21.17 -13.22 -10.25
N LEU A 18 20.39 -12.19 -9.91
CA LEU A 18 19.80 -12.08 -8.57
C LEU A 18 18.79 -13.20 -8.31
N ILE A 19 17.89 -13.48 -9.23
CA ILE A 19 16.87 -14.53 -9.08
C ILE A 19 17.55 -15.90 -8.85
N GLU A 20 18.62 -16.23 -9.57
CA GLU A 20 19.39 -17.45 -9.38
C GLU A 20 19.95 -17.58 -7.95
N ARG A 21 20.37 -16.47 -7.32
CA ARG A 21 20.85 -16.48 -5.92
C ARG A 21 19.77 -16.88 -4.92
N THR A 22 18.48 -16.73 -5.26
CA THR A 22 17.38 -17.16 -4.38
C THR A 22 17.21 -18.68 -4.30
N ALA A 23 17.87 -19.45 -5.18
CA ALA A 23 17.90 -20.92 -5.09
C ALA A 23 18.93 -21.45 -4.05
N ASN A 24 19.66 -20.57 -3.37
CA ASN A 24 20.61 -20.96 -2.33
C ASN A 24 19.89 -21.49 -1.08
N GLN A 25 20.52 -22.43 -0.36
CA GLN A 25 19.96 -22.99 0.88
C GLN A 25 20.10 -22.05 2.09
N SER A 26 21.11 -21.16 2.07
CA SER A 26 21.37 -20.23 3.16
C SER A 26 20.32 -19.11 3.19
N TRP A 27 19.60 -19.00 4.30
CA TRP A 27 18.64 -17.93 4.53
C TRP A 27 19.27 -16.54 4.34
N VAL A 28 20.54 -16.36 4.75
CA VAL A 28 21.26 -15.08 4.63
C VAL A 28 21.41 -14.70 3.16
N VAL A 29 21.82 -15.64 2.31
CA VAL A 29 22.01 -15.39 0.87
C VAL A 29 20.67 -15.05 0.22
N VAL A 30 19.64 -15.84 0.47
CA VAL A 30 18.31 -15.63 -0.11
C VAL A 30 17.72 -14.30 0.35
N PHE A 31 17.75 -14.00 1.65
CA PHE A 31 17.15 -12.79 2.18
C PHE A 31 17.90 -11.53 1.71
N LYS A 32 19.23 -11.53 1.72
CA LYS A 32 20.02 -10.40 1.17
C LYS A 32 19.78 -10.20 -0.32
N THR A 33 19.53 -11.26 -1.07
CA THR A 33 19.16 -11.17 -2.49
C THR A 33 17.80 -10.50 -2.68
N LEU A 34 16.80 -10.87 -1.88
CA LEU A 34 15.49 -10.21 -1.89
C LEU A 34 15.61 -8.72 -1.50
N ILE A 35 16.37 -8.40 -0.45
CA ILE A 35 16.63 -7.02 -0.01
C ILE A 35 17.32 -6.23 -1.13
N THR A 36 18.31 -6.82 -1.79
CA THR A 36 19.01 -6.18 -2.91
C THR A 36 18.06 -5.91 -4.08
N THR A 37 17.20 -6.88 -4.40
CA THR A 37 16.18 -6.72 -5.44
C THR A 37 15.22 -5.58 -5.08
N HIS A 38 14.70 -5.55 -3.85
CA HIS A 38 13.83 -4.50 -3.37
C HIS A 38 14.52 -3.13 -3.46
N HIS A 39 15.77 -3.04 -3.04
CA HIS A 39 16.56 -1.82 -3.13
C HIS A 39 16.70 -1.33 -4.59
N LEU A 40 16.90 -2.24 -5.55
CA LEU A 40 16.94 -1.89 -6.98
C LEU A 40 15.57 -1.48 -7.52
N MET A 41 14.47 -2.06 -7.04
CA MET A 41 13.11 -1.61 -7.39
C MET A 41 12.86 -0.17 -6.90
N MET A 42 13.31 0.16 -5.69
CA MET A 42 13.14 1.50 -5.11
C MET A 42 14.04 2.56 -5.75
N TYR A 43 15.35 2.31 -5.79
CA TYR A 43 16.34 3.36 -6.10
C TYR A 43 17.04 3.16 -7.45
N GLY A 44 16.79 2.04 -8.13
CA GLY A 44 17.28 1.79 -9.47
C GLY A 44 16.39 2.38 -10.56
N ASN A 45 16.86 2.26 -11.80
CA ASN A 45 16.10 2.62 -12.99
C ASN A 45 14.80 1.82 -13.12
N GLU A 46 13.73 2.45 -13.63
CA GLU A 46 12.42 1.79 -13.80
C GLU A 46 12.45 0.55 -14.71
N ARG A 47 13.43 0.47 -15.63
CA ARG A 47 13.63 -0.71 -16.48
C ARG A 47 13.78 -1.99 -15.66
N PHE A 48 14.33 -1.90 -14.44
CA PHE A 48 14.47 -3.06 -13.56
C PHE A 48 13.11 -3.61 -13.12
N ILE A 49 12.23 -2.79 -12.55
CA ILE A 49 10.89 -3.24 -12.14
C ILE A 49 10.02 -3.61 -13.35
N GLN A 50 10.16 -2.92 -14.49
CA GLN A 50 9.49 -3.28 -15.74
C GLN A 50 9.86 -4.71 -16.18
N TYR A 51 11.15 -5.05 -16.13
CA TYR A 51 11.61 -6.41 -16.43
C TYR A 51 11.03 -7.42 -15.45
N LEU A 52 11.10 -7.18 -14.13
CA LEU A 52 10.54 -8.11 -13.15
C LEU A 52 9.03 -8.32 -13.35
N ALA A 53 8.29 -7.25 -13.61
CA ALA A 53 6.84 -7.25 -13.86
C ALA A 53 6.46 -7.98 -15.16
N SER A 54 7.37 -8.03 -16.16
CA SER A 54 7.15 -8.75 -17.42
C SER A 54 7.21 -10.28 -17.26
N ARG A 55 7.77 -10.78 -16.16
CA ARG A 55 7.94 -12.22 -15.94
C ARG A 55 6.62 -12.88 -15.54
N SER A 56 6.43 -14.12 -15.98
CA SER A 56 5.32 -14.96 -15.53
C SER A 56 5.51 -15.42 -14.09
N THR A 57 6.76 -15.74 -13.71
CA THR A 57 7.17 -16.12 -12.36
C THR A 57 8.43 -15.33 -11.95
N LEU A 58 8.41 -14.78 -10.73
CA LEU A 58 9.51 -14.02 -10.16
C LEU A 58 10.24 -14.83 -9.08
N PHE A 59 9.75 -14.83 -7.83
CA PHE A 59 10.31 -15.65 -6.75
C PHE A 59 9.37 -16.81 -6.39
N ASN A 60 9.88 -18.04 -6.36
CA ASN A 60 9.13 -19.22 -5.91
C ASN A 60 9.65 -19.73 -4.56
N LEU A 61 9.44 -18.93 -3.51
CA LEU A 61 9.98 -19.20 -2.17
C LEU A 61 8.91 -19.63 -1.16
N ASN A 62 7.67 -19.90 -1.58
CA ASN A 62 6.55 -20.23 -0.67
C ASN A 62 6.83 -21.39 0.30
N ASN A 63 7.70 -22.32 -0.10
CA ASN A 63 8.12 -23.48 0.71
C ASN A 63 9.57 -23.39 1.19
N PHE A 64 10.20 -22.21 1.09
CA PHE A 64 11.58 -22.02 1.54
C PHE A 64 11.72 -22.36 3.03
N ILE A 65 12.77 -23.12 3.35
CA ILE A 65 13.16 -23.47 4.71
C ILE A 65 14.66 -23.75 4.77
N ASP A 66 15.36 -23.00 5.62
CA ASP A 66 16.75 -23.27 6.01
C ASP A 66 16.75 -24.01 7.35
N LYS A 67 17.20 -25.27 7.34
CA LYS A 67 17.28 -26.12 8.54
C LYS A 67 18.67 -26.17 9.16
N GLY A 68 19.62 -25.35 8.68
CA GLY A 68 21.01 -25.39 9.12
C GLY A 68 21.22 -24.95 10.58
N ALA A 69 20.45 -23.96 11.04
CA ALA A 69 20.49 -23.46 12.42
C ALA A 69 19.10 -22.91 12.83
N LEU A 70 18.86 -22.74 14.14
CA LEU A 70 17.60 -22.22 14.68
C LEU A 70 17.21 -20.88 14.02
N GLN A 71 18.16 -19.95 13.91
CA GLN A 71 17.93 -18.66 13.25
C GLN A 71 17.51 -18.83 11.77
N GLY A 72 18.02 -19.83 11.07
CA GLY A 72 17.60 -20.12 9.69
C GLY A 72 16.14 -20.54 9.61
N TYR A 73 15.67 -21.34 10.57
CA TYR A 73 14.27 -21.75 10.66
C TYR A 73 13.35 -20.54 10.88
N ASP A 74 13.69 -19.67 11.83
CA ASP A 74 12.91 -18.46 12.13
C ASP A 74 12.88 -17.49 10.94
N MET A 75 14.04 -17.24 10.33
CA MET A 75 14.16 -16.32 9.19
C MET A 75 13.48 -16.83 7.92
N SER A 76 13.28 -18.14 7.79
CA SER A 76 12.58 -18.74 6.64
C SER A 76 11.13 -18.24 6.52
N THR A 77 10.46 -17.98 7.64
CA THR A 77 9.10 -17.42 7.63
C THR A 77 9.08 -16.01 7.03
N TYR A 78 10.04 -15.15 7.40
CA TYR A 78 10.12 -13.79 6.87
C TYR A 78 10.58 -13.75 5.42
N ILE A 79 11.44 -14.68 4.98
CA ILE A 79 11.80 -14.84 3.57
C ILE A 79 10.55 -15.14 2.72
N ARG A 80 9.70 -16.08 3.16
CA ARG A 80 8.44 -16.40 2.48
C ARG A 80 7.55 -15.16 2.33
N ARG A 81 7.28 -14.48 3.45
CA ARG A 81 6.43 -13.28 3.50
C ARG A 81 6.99 -12.13 2.67
N TYR A 82 8.29 -11.85 2.79
CA TYR A 82 8.97 -10.79 2.03
C TYR A 82 9.01 -11.07 0.53
N SER A 83 9.24 -12.33 0.13
CA SER A 83 9.19 -12.71 -1.29
C SER A 83 7.79 -12.55 -1.88
N ARG A 84 6.74 -12.87 -1.12
CA ARG A 84 5.35 -12.63 -1.50
C ARG A 84 5.08 -11.14 -1.73
N TYR A 85 5.57 -10.28 -0.84
CA TYR A 85 5.48 -8.83 -1.03
C TYR A 85 6.14 -8.37 -2.34
N LEU A 86 7.37 -8.79 -2.62
CA LEU A 86 8.07 -8.39 -3.84
C LEU A 86 7.39 -8.89 -5.12
N ASN A 87 6.85 -10.11 -5.09
CA ASN A 87 6.02 -10.64 -6.18
C ASN A 87 4.76 -9.78 -6.38
N GLU A 88 4.08 -9.40 -5.30
CA GLU A 88 2.87 -8.57 -5.36
C GLU A 88 3.17 -7.15 -5.86
N ARG A 89 4.32 -6.57 -5.49
CA ARG A 89 4.78 -5.28 -6.01
C ARG A 89 5.04 -5.33 -7.53
N ALA A 90 5.70 -6.38 -8.02
CA ALA A 90 5.91 -6.57 -9.46
C ALA A 90 4.58 -6.81 -10.20
N MET A 91 3.67 -7.59 -9.61
CA MET A 91 2.33 -7.82 -10.15
C MET A 91 1.50 -6.54 -10.22
N SER A 92 1.53 -5.73 -9.17
CA SER A 92 0.87 -4.43 -9.14
C SER A 92 1.39 -3.52 -10.25
N TYR A 93 2.71 -3.43 -10.42
CA TYR A 93 3.31 -2.71 -11.54
C TYR A 93 2.83 -3.23 -12.90
N ARG A 94 2.76 -4.56 -13.10
CA ARG A 94 2.24 -5.17 -14.33
C ARG A 94 0.80 -4.74 -14.63
N LEU A 95 -0.06 -4.68 -13.62
CA LEU A 95 -1.47 -4.37 -13.79
C LEU A 95 -1.76 -2.88 -14.09
N VAL A 96 -0.96 -1.97 -13.52
CA VAL A 96 -1.24 -0.52 -13.63
C VAL A 96 -0.20 0.26 -14.45
N ALA A 97 0.91 -0.36 -14.82
CA ALA A 97 2.05 0.23 -15.52
C ALA A 97 2.68 1.45 -14.82
N VAL A 98 2.66 1.45 -13.48
CA VAL A 98 3.18 2.52 -12.64
C VAL A 98 3.51 1.99 -11.25
N ASP A 99 4.59 2.48 -10.65
CA ASP A 99 4.96 2.13 -9.28
C ASP A 99 4.22 3.04 -8.30
N PHE A 100 3.33 2.46 -7.47
CA PHE A 100 2.58 3.23 -6.47
C PHE A 100 3.48 4.01 -5.52
N THR A 101 4.71 3.55 -5.26
CA THR A 101 5.65 4.25 -4.37
C THR A 101 6.29 5.49 -5.01
N LYS A 102 6.22 5.62 -6.35
CA LYS A 102 6.88 6.69 -7.12
C LYS A 102 5.91 7.61 -7.86
N MET A 103 4.61 7.44 -7.64
CA MET A 103 3.58 8.26 -8.27
C MET A 103 3.68 9.73 -7.84
N LYS A 104 3.40 10.63 -8.78
CA LYS A 104 3.17 12.05 -8.47
C LYS A 104 2.04 12.19 -7.44
N ARG A 105 2.29 12.97 -6.40
CA ARG A 105 1.40 13.26 -5.27
C ARG A 105 0.81 14.67 -5.33
N GLY A 106 -0.15 14.92 -4.45
CA GLY A 106 -0.78 16.20 -4.21
C GLY A 106 -2.06 16.40 -5.01
N ILE A 107 -2.50 17.66 -5.10
CA ILE A 107 -3.77 18.03 -5.76
C ILE A 107 -3.81 17.55 -7.22
N ASP A 108 -2.69 17.66 -7.93
CA ASP A 108 -2.50 17.15 -9.30
C ASP A 108 -1.85 15.76 -9.34
N GLY A 109 -1.97 15.00 -8.26
CA GLY A 109 -1.44 13.65 -8.13
C GLY A 109 -2.20 12.65 -9.00
N VAL A 110 -1.53 11.55 -9.38
CA VAL A 110 -2.10 10.54 -10.28
C VAL A 110 -3.37 9.92 -9.68
N MET A 111 -3.29 9.53 -8.40
CA MET A 111 -4.44 8.92 -7.71
C MET A 111 -5.55 9.93 -7.44
N ARG A 112 -5.19 11.21 -7.24
CA ARG A 112 -6.16 12.29 -7.00
C ARG A 112 -7.00 12.67 -8.20
N THR A 113 -6.42 12.61 -9.39
CA THR A 113 -7.06 13.06 -10.63
C THR A 113 -7.64 11.92 -11.47
N MET A 114 -7.39 10.66 -11.08
CA MET A 114 -7.86 9.47 -11.81
C MET A 114 -9.39 9.45 -11.98
N SER A 115 -9.86 9.00 -13.15
CA SER A 115 -11.29 8.81 -13.43
C SER A 115 -11.90 7.72 -12.56
N THR A 116 -13.20 7.82 -12.23
CA THR A 116 -13.89 6.88 -11.33
C THR A 116 -13.71 5.43 -11.75
N GLU A 117 -13.91 5.12 -13.03
CA GLU A 117 -13.83 3.73 -13.53
C GLU A 117 -12.44 3.14 -13.34
N LYS A 118 -11.38 3.89 -13.70
CA LYS A 118 -10.00 3.43 -13.54
C LYS A 118 -9.62 3.37 -12.06
N LEU A 119 -10.07 4.33 -11.26
CA LEU A 119 -9.80 4.41 -9.84
C LEU A 119 -10.36 3.20 -9.08
N MET A 120 -11.61 2.83 -9.35
CA MET A 120 -12.26 1.69 -8.70
C MET A 120 -11.57 0.36 -9.05
N LYS A 121 -10.98 0.23 -10.24
CA LYS A 121 -10.15 -0.93 -10.62
C LYS A 121 -8.75 -0.87 -9.99
N THR A 122 -8.22 0.31 -9.76
CA THR A 122 -6.84 0.53 -9.24
C THR A 122 -6.75 0.36 -7.72
N LEU A 123 -7.75 0.83 -6.97
CA LEU A 123 -7.75 0.77 -5.50
C LEU A 123 -7.63 -0.67 -4.94
N PRO A 124 -8.33 -1.69 -5.47
CA PRO A 124 -8.12 -3.08 -5.07
C PRO A 124 -6.69 -3.58 -5.29
N ILE A 125 -5.99 -3.11 -6.32
CA ILE A 125 -4.60 -3.50 -6.61
C ILE A 125 -3.68 -2.93 -5.53
N ILE A 126 -3.86 -1.65 -5.17
CA ILE A 126 -3.13 -1.02 -4.05
C ILE A 126 -3.40 -1.76 -2.74
N GLN A 127 -4.67 -2.12 -2.48
CA GLN A 127 -5.07 -2.89 -1.30
C GLN A 127 -4.31 -4.22 -1.20
N ASN A 128 -4.21 -4.97 -2.29
CA ASN A 128 -3.51 -6.26 -2.32
C ASN A 128 -2.00 -6.09 -2.07
N GLN A 129 -1.37 -5.09 -2.69
CA GLN A 129 0.05 -4.82 -2.45
C GLN A 129 0.32 -4.43 -0.99
N LEU A 130 -0.54 -3.59 -0.41
CA LEU A 130 -0.43 -3.22 0.99
C LEU A 130 -0.68 -4.40 1.94
N ASP A 131 -1.64 -5.27 1.63
CA ASP A 131 -1.87 -6.48 2.42
C ASP A 131 -0.65 -7.40 2.41
N ALA A 132 -0.07 -7.66 1.24
CA ALA A 132 1.14 -8.49 1.13
C ALA A 132 2.33 -7.89 1.91
N LEU A 133 2.41 -6.56 2.01
CA LEU A 133 3.40 -5.86 2.83
C LEU A 133 3.12 -6.09 4.33
N LEU A 134 1.89 -5.85 4.75
CA LEU A 134 1.49 -5.92 6.16
C LEU A 134 1.49 -7.37 6.69
N ASP A 135 1.32 -8.36 5.82
CA ASP A 135 1.47 -9.80 6.09
C ASP A 135 2.92 -10.19 6.47
N PHE A 136 3.89 -9.26 6.47
CA PHE A 136 5.22 -9.50 7.03
C PHE A 136 5.16 -9.82 8.53
N GLU A 137 4.26 -9.16 9.26
CA GLU A 137 3.88 -9.44 10.67
C GLU A 137 5.06 -9.85 11.57
N ALA A 138 6.15 -9.07 11.54
CA ALA A 138 7.22 -9.20 12.52
C ALA A 138 6.88 -8.36 13.75
N SER A 139 7.12 -8.91 14.93
CA SER A 139 7.17 -8.18 16.19
C SER A 139 8.55 -7.58 16.42
N SER A 140 8.64 -6.59 17.32
CA SER A 140 9.92 -5.95 17.69
C SER A 140 10.95 -6.94 18.22
N ASN A 141 10.51 -7.99 18.92
CA ASN A 141 11.39 -9.05 19.45
C ASN A 141 11.97 -9.98 18.37
N GLU A 142 11.38 -10.03 17.17
CA GLU A 142 11.85 -10.88 16.06
C GLU A 142 12.84 -10.13 15.15
N LEU A 143 12.88 -8.79 15.26
CA LEU A 143 13.77 -7.88 14.54
C LEU A 143 15.18 -7.82 15.18
N THR A 144 15.84 -8.98 15.22
CA THR A 144 17.03 -9.25 16.05
C THR A 144 18.37 -9.11 15.34
N ASN A 145 18.38 -8.93 14.02
CA ASN A 145 19.63 -8.91 13.25
C ASN A 145 19.56 -7.96 12.05
N GLY A 146 20.73 -7.54 11.55
CA GLY A 146 20.84 -6.53 10.49
C GLY A 146 20.16 -6.92 9.16
N VAL A 147 19.98 -8.21 8.87
CA VAL A 147 19.34 -8.65 7.61
C VAL A 147 17.83 -8.39 7.67
N ILE A 148 17.14 -8.90 8.69
CA ILE A 148 15.70 -8.67 8.85
C ILE A 148 15.39 -7.19 9.11
N ASN A 149 16.26 -6.48 9.84
CA ASN A 149 16.10 -5.03 10.08
C ASN A 149 16.23 -4.22 8.79
N GLY A 150 17.17 -4.58 7.91
CA GLY A 150 17.29 -3.97 6.59
C GLY A 150 16.07 -4.24 5.70
N ALA A 151 15.51 -5.46 5.76
CA ALA A 151 14.28 -5.78 5.05
C ALA A 151 13.08 -4.96 5.57
N PHE A 152 12.90 -4.92 6.89
CA PHE A 152 11.82 -4.19 7.56
C PHE A 152 11.88 -2.69 7.27
N MET A 153 13.08 -2.08 7.27
CA MET A 153 13.26 -0.67 6.93
C MET A 153 12.79 -0.35 5.50
N LEU A 154 13.03 -1.24 4.53
CA LEU A 154 12.51 -1.06 3.18
C LEU A 154 10.99 -1.23 3.12
N LEU A 155 10.41 -2.19 3.85
CA LEU A 155 8.95 -2.32 3.95
C LEU A 155 8.32 -1.08 4.59
N PHE A 156 8.94 -0.53 5.63
CA PHE A 156 8.48 0.70 6.25
C PHE A 156 8.44 1.84 5.24
N LYS A 157 9.53 2.09 4.51
CA LYS A 157 9.56 3.14 3.49
C LYS A 157 8.52 2.97 2.39
N ASP A 158 8.27 1.73 1.97
CA ASP A 158 7.24 1.41 1.00
C ASP A 158 5.81 1.57 1.57
N SER A 159 5.56 1.14 2.82
CA SER A 159 4.23 1.17 3.43
C SER A 159 3.70 2.59 3.52
N ILE A 160 4.57 3.52 3.89
CA ILE A 160 4.31 4.96 3.94
C ILE A 160 3.90 5.47 2.56
N ARG A 161 4.68 5.17 1.52
CA ARG A 161 4.44 5.67 0.15
C ARG A 161 3.22 5.02 -0.50
N ILE A 162 2.99 3.73 -0.29
CA ILE A 162 1.81 2.99 -0.78
C ILE A 162 0.57 3.54 -0.10
N PHE A 163 0.60 3.75 1.21
CA PHE A 163 -0.54 4.27 1.96
C PHE A 163 -0.89 5.69 1.54
N ALA A 164 0.09 6.56 1.24
CA ALA A 164 -0.19 7.86 0.63
C ALA A 164 -0.96 7.73 -0.69
N ALA A 165 -0.51 6.86 -1.60
CA ALA A 165 -1.22 6.61 -2.86
C ALA A 165 -2.65 6.11 -2.62
N TYR A 166 -2.78 5.18 -1.68
CA TYR A 166 -4.05 4.58 -1.33
C TYR A 166 -5.03 5.62 -0.80
N ASN A 167 -4.55 6.45 0.11
CA ASN A 167 -5.29 7.52 0.74
C ASN A 167 -5.72 8.59 -0.28
N GLU A 168 -4.84 8.98 -1.20
CA GLU A 168 -5.21 9.87 -2.30
C GLU A 168 -6.35 9.30 -3.14
N GLY A 169 -6.26 8.02 -3.48
CA GLY A 169 -7.31 7.36 -4.25
C GLY A 169 -8.63 7.26 -3.48
N VAL A 170 -8.59 7.01 -2.17
CA VAL A 170 -9.80 6.99 -1.32
C VAL A 170 -10.43 8.37 -1.22
N ILE A 171 -9.64 9.45 -1.08
CA ILE A 171 -10.22 10.79 -1.06
C ILE A 171 -10.90 11.12 -2.40
N ASN A 172 -10.26 10.82 -3.52
CA ASN A 172 -10.86 10.98 -4.85
C ASN A 172 -12.16 10.16 -5.00
N LEU A 173 -12.17 8.92 -4.51
CA LEU A 173 -13.35 8.06 -4.50
C LEU A 173 -14.51 8.69 -3.71
N LEU A 174 -14.21 9.20 -2.51
CA LEU A 174 -15.20 9.80 -1.62
C LEU A 174 -15.76 11.13 -2.14
N GLU A 175 -14.92 11.95 -2.80
CA GLU A 175 -15.36 13.20 -3.45
C GLU A 175 -16.41 12.94 -4.53
N LYS A 176 -16.29 11.82 -5.25
CA LYS A 176 -17.18 11.46 -6.36
C LYS A 176 -18.36 10.59 -5.92
N TYR A 177 -18.36 10.08 -4.69
CA TYR A 177 -19.28 9.03 -4.24
C TYR A 177 -20.76 9.39 -4.39
N PHE A 178 -21.13 10.63 -4.09
CA PHE A 178 -22.53 11.07 -4.12
C PHE A 178 -23.08 11.27 -5.54
N ASP A 179 -22.21 11.32 -6.54
CA ASP A 179 -22.56 11.40 -7.96
C ASP A 179 -22.51 10.02 -8.65
N MET A 180 -22.15 8.96 -7.92
CA MET A 180 -22.01 7.61 -8.47
C MET A 180 -23.37 6.90 -8.62
N LYS A 181 -23.42 5.95 -9.57
CA LYS A 181 -24.58 5.05 -9.70
C LYS A 181 -24.62 4.07 -8.52
N LYS A 182 -25.81 3.57 -8.20
CA LYS A 182 -26.04 2.59 -7.11
C LYS A 182 -25.01 1.46 -7.03
N HIS A 183 -24.68 0.81 -8.15
CA HIS A 183 -23.70 -0.28 -8.15
C HIS A 183 -22.27 0.20 -7.80
N GLN A 184 -21.89 1.38 -8.30
CA GLN A 184 -20.60 2.01 -8.00
C GLN A 184 -20.54 2.42 -6.53
N CYS A 185 -21.62 2.96 -5.96
CA CYS A 185 -21.68 3.28 -4.53
C CYS A 185 -21.47 2.04 -3.66
N LYS A 186 -22.03 0.88 -4.03
CA LYS A 186 -21.81 -0.38 -3.30
C LYS A 186 -20.33 -0.76 -3.28
N GLU A 187 -19.70 -0.78 -4.45
CA GLU A 187 -18.30 -1.15 -4.58
C GLU A 187 -17.37 -0.12 -3.91
N ALA A 188 -17.63 1.17 -4.07
CA ALA A 188 -16.88 2.23 -3.44
C ALA A 188 -16.97 2.20 -1.90
N LEU A 189 -18.14 1.88 -1.36
CA LEU A 189 -18.34 1.70 0.07
C LEU A 189 -17.54 0.51 0.60
N GLU A 190 -17.51 -0.62 -0.11
CA GLU A 190 -16.69 -1.77 0.27
C GLU A 190 -15.19 -1.46 0.22
N ILE A 191 -14.74 -0.72 -0.80
CA ILE A 191 -13.36 -0.22 -0.88
C ILE A 191 -13.04 0.66 0.34
N TYR A 192 -13.95 1.55 0.74
CA TYR A 192 -13.75 2.42 1.90
C TYR A 192 -13.73 1.65 3.23
N LYS A 193 -14.63 0.67 3.43
CA LYS A 193 -14.59 -0.19 4.63
C LYS A 193 -13.26 -0.95 4.73
N ARG A 194 -12.79 -1.49 3.62
CA ARG A 194 -11.48 -2.13 3.47
C ARG A 194 -10.30 -1.19 3.75
N PHE A 195 -10.42 0.10 3.42
CA PHE A 195 -9.45 1.13 3.77
C PHE A 195 -9.33 1.30 5.29
N LEU A 196 -10.46 1.40 5.99
CA LEU A 196 -10.47 1.54 7.46
C LEU A 196 -9.75 0.37 8.16
N THR A 197 -10.01 -0.87 7.74
CA THR A 197 -9.31 -2.04 8.30
C THR A 197 -7.79 -1.98 8.07
N ARG A 198 -7.35 -1.57 6.87
CA ARG A 198 -5.92 -1.46 6.54
C ARG A 198 -5.23 -0.31 7.27
N MET A 199 -5.94 0.78 7.53
CA MET A 199 -5.44 1.87 8.36
C MET A 199 -5.11 1.38 9.78
N THR A 200 -5.98 0.55 10.38
CA THR A 200 -5.70 -0.07 11.69
C THR A 200 -4.47 -0.97 11.65
N LYS A 201 -4.39 -1.89 10.67
CA LYS A 201 -3.22 -2.78 10.52
C LYS A 201 -1.92 -2.00 10.28
N LEU A 202 -1.96 -0.93 9.49
CA LEU A 202 -0.80 -0.08 9.27
C LEU A 202 -0.39 0.63 10.56
N SER A 203 -1.34 1.10 11.38
CA SER A 203 -1.02 1.69 12.68
C SER A 203 -0.29 0.70 13.60
N GLU A 204 -0.69 -0.57 13.61
CA GLU A 204 0.01 -1.63 14.35
C GLU A 204 1.43 -1.86 13.81
N PHE A 205 1.59 -1.94 12.49
CA PHE A 205 2.90 -2.03 11.85
C PHE A 205 3.82 -0.84 12.20
N LEU A 206 3.28 0.39 12.22
CA LEU A 206 4.04 1.60 12.57
C LEU A 206 4.44 1.64 14.05
N LYS A 207 3.65 1.05 14.96
CA LYS A 207 4.07 0.88 16.37
C LYS A 207 5.27 -0.04 16.50
N VAL A 208 5.35 -1.11 15.70
CA VAL A 208 6.56 -1.96 15.67
C VAL A 208 7.75 -1.16 15.18
N ALA A 209 7.58 -0.35 14.13
CA ALA A 209 8.63 0.54 13.63
C ALA A 209 9.16 1.51 14.71
N GLU A 210 8.26 2.13 15.47
CA GLU A 210 8.64 2.98 16.61
C GLU A 210 9.44 2.20 17.66
N GLN A 211 9.00 0.99 18.03
CA GLN A 211 9.65 0.16 19.04
C GLN A 211 11.07 -0.27 18.66
N VAL A 212 11.37 -0.40 17.37
CA VAL A 212 12.71 -0.76 16.87
C VAL A 212 13.58 0.46 16.55
N GLY A 213 13.15 1.66 16.95
CA GLY A 213 13.95 2.87 16.91
C GLY A 213 13.83 3.68 15.61
N ILE A 214 12.75 3.52 14.84
CA ILE A 214 12.42 4.50 13.79
C ILE A 214 11.92 5.77 14.45
N ASP A 215 12.50 6.92 14.08
CA ASP A 215 12.20 8.20 14.69
C ASP A 215 10.72 8.58 14.53
N GLN A 216 10.08 9.05 15.60
CA GLN A 216 8.67 9.45 15.59
C GLN A 216 8.35 10.56 14.58
N VAL A 217 9.34 11.37 14.21
CA VAL A 217 9.18 12.40 13.16
C VAL A 217 8.90 11.77 11.79
N ASP A 218 9.46 10.59 11.53
CA ASP A 218 9.33 9.83 10.29
C ASP A 218 8.06 8.96 10.27
N ILE A 219 7.42 8.78 11.44
CA ILE A 219 6.20 8.00 11.56
C ILE A 219 4.97 8.91 11.35
N PRO A 220 4.11 8.60 10.37
CA PRO A 220 2.90 9.38 10.13
C PRO A 220 1.86 9.16 11.24
N ASP A 221 1.22 10.24 11.66
CA ASP A 221 0.05 10.15 12.55
C ASP A 221 -1.18 9.67 11.75
N LEU A 222 -1.59 8.43 11.99
CA LEU A 222 -2.79 7.84 11.42
C LEU A 222 -4.00 8.12 12.31
N SER A 223 -4.58 9.30 12.14
CA SER A 223 -5.82 9.61 12.83
C SER A 223 -6.98 8.73 12.34
N GLN A 224 -7.82 8.26 13.26
CA GLN A 224 -9.02 7.51 12.92
C GLN A 224 -10.00 8.36 12.09
N ALA A 225 -10.56 7.75 11.05
CA ALA A 225 -11.61 8.38 10.25
C ALA A 225 -12.89 8.54 11.10
N PRO A 226 -13.62 9.66 10.98
CA PRO A 226 -14.85 9.84 11.75
C PRO A 226 -15.91 8.79 11.39
N SER A 227 -16.47 8.13 12.40
CA SER A 227 -17.51 7.10 12.22
C SER A 227 -18.78 7.65 11.53
N SER A 228 -19.04 8.95 11.69
CA SER A 228 -20.11 9.68 11.02
C SER A 228 -20.02 9.65 9.49
N LEU A 229 -18.81 9.60 8.93
CA LEU A 229 -18.61 9.53 7.49
C LEU A 229 -19.10 8.19 6.93
N LEU A 230 -18.72 7.07 7.59
CA LEU A 230 -19.17 5.74 7.18
C LEU A 230 -20.70 5.63 7.18
N GLN A 231 -21.34 6.10 8.26
CA GLN A 231 -22.80 6.12 8.37
C GLN A 231 -23.47 6.91 7.25
N ALA A 232 -22.91 8.06 6.86
CA ALA A 232 -23.46 8.86 5.79
C ALA A 232 -23.35 8.19 4.41
N LEU A 233 -22.24 7.50 4.13
CA LEU A 233 -22.08 6.73 2.89
C LEU A 233 -23.09 5.58 2.82
N GLU A 234 -23.31 4.87 3.93
CA GLU A 234 -24.29 3.79 4.05
C GLU A 234 -25.73 4.29 3.87
N GLN A 235 -26.08 5.42 4.47
CA GLN A 235 -27.39 6.04 4.33
C GLN A 235 -27.67 6.48 2.88
N HIS A 236 -26.69 7.10 2.21
CA HIS A 236 -26.83 7.46 0.80
C HIS A 236 -27.09 6.23 -0.07
N LEU A 237 -26.30 5.17 0.11
CA LEU A 237 -26.52 3.92 -0.63
C LEU A 237 -27.91 3.33 -0.36
N ALA A 238 -28.36 3.30 0.90
CA ALA A 238 -29.69 2.82 1.27
C ALA A 238 -30.82 3.60 0.59
N SER A 239 -30.66 4.92 0.45
CA SER A 239 -31.62 5.78 -0.27
C SER A 239 -31.76 5.40 -1.76
N LEU A 240 -30.65 5.03 -2.40
CA LEU A 240 -30.64 4.54 -3.78
C LEU A 240 -31.23 3.12 -3.92
N GLU A 241 -31.33 2.34 -2.84
CA GLU A 241 -31.92 1.01 -2.88
C GLU A 241 -33.46 1.02 -2.88
N GLY A 242 -34.11 2.17 -2.70
CA GLY A 242 -35.57 2.26 -2.61
C GLY A 242 -36.14 1.63 -1.33
N LYS A 243 -35.29 1.29 -0.34
CA LYS A 243 -35.77 0.97 1.00
C LYS A 243 -36.50 2.20 1.52
N LYS A 244 -37.82 2.09 1.75
CA LYS A 244 -38.64 3.17 2.33
C LYS A 244 -37.97 3.68 3.61
N ILE A 245 -37.25 4.77 3.50
CA ILE A 245 -36.88 5.61 4.63
C ILE A 245 -38.22 6.21 5.08
N LYS A 246 -38.74 5.77 6.23
CA LYS A 246 -39.89 6.46 6.84
C LYS A 246 -39.49 7.93 7.01
N GLU A 247 -40.31 8.80 6.43
CA GLU A 247 -40.23 10.28 6.36
C GLU A 247 -39.35 10.87 5.24
N LEU A 248 -40.00 11.18 4.11
CA LEU A 248 -39.41 11.76 2.90
C LEU A 248 -39.52 13.30 2.80
N SER A 249 -39.68 14.03 3.91
CA SER A 249 -39.60 15.51 3.94
C SER A 249 -38.26 16.04 4.49
N SER A 250 -37.39 15.13 4.92
CA SER A 250 -36.13 15.39 5.61
C SER A 250 -34.90 15.02 4.77
N VAL A 251 -35.00 14.22 3.70
CA VAL A 251 -33.85 13.85 2.85
C VAL A 251 -33.29 15.04 2.07
N ASN A 252 -34.16 15.87 1.47
CA ASN A 252 -33.74 17.07 0.74
C ASN A 252 -33.17 18.15 1.70
N ARG A 253 -33.65 18.17 2.95
CA ARG A 253 -33.10 18.99 4.04
C ARG A 253 -31.81 18.41 4.65
N TYR A 254 -31.63 17.09 4.66
CA TYR A 254 -30.44 16.41 5.18
C TYR A 254 -29.24 16.60 4.27
N PHE A 255 -29.44 16.49 2.94
CA PHE A 255 -28.40 16.80 1.97
C PHE A 255 -27.99 18.27 2.07
N THR A 256 -28.94 19.21 2.14
CA THR A 256 -28.62 20.65 2.26
C THR A 256 -28.02 21.05 3.61
N LEU A 257 -28.38 20.41 4.73
CA LEU A 257 -27.87 20.77 6.08
C LEU A 257 -26.59 20.04 6.48
N LYS A 258 -26.33 18.82 5.99
CA LYS A 258 -25.16 18.01 6.37
C LYS A 258 -24.10 17.85 5.28
N LEU A 259 -24.35 18.15 4.00
CA LEU A 259 -23.26 18.27 3.01
C LEU A 259 -22.14 19.17 3.53
N PRO A 260 -22.41 20.37 4.08
CA PRO A 260 -21.34 21.23 4.61
C PRO A 260 -20.55 20.58 5.75
N SER A 261 -21.21 19.80 6.62
CA SER A 261 -20.55 19.04 7.69
C SER A 261 -19.74 17.84 7.14
N LEU A 262 -20.21 17.23 6.07
CA LEU A 262 -19.53 16.11 5.40
C LEU A 262 -18.33 16.59 4.57
N TYR A 263 -18.45 17.73 3.89
CA TYR A 263 -17.33 18.44 3.26
C TYR A 263 -16.34 18.97 4.29
N ARG A 264 -16.80 19.35 5.49
CA ARG A 264 -15.93 19.70 6.61
C ARG A 264 -15.20 18.48 7.15
N VAL A 265 -15.87 17.34 7.32
CA VAL A 265 -15.23 16.07 7.71
C VAL A 265 -14.26 15.58 6.65
N LEU A 266 -14.62 15.67 5.36
CA LEU A 266 -13.71 15.41 4.24
C LEU A 266 -12.56 16.42 4.21
N GLY A 267 -12.80 17.67 4.60
CA GLY A 267 -11.80 18.73 4.76
C GLY A 267 -10.83 18.45 5.90
N ASP A 268 -11.31 18.02 7.06
CA ASP A 268 -10.50 17.62 8.20
C ASP A 268 -9.67 16.38 7.86
N LEU A 269 -10.29 15.41 7.19
CA LEU A 269 -9.63 14.23 6.66
C LEU A 269 -8.53 14.63 5.66
N LYS A 270 -8.83 15.53 4.71
CA LYS A 270 -7.85 16.10 3.77
C LYS A 270 -6.71 16.82 4.47
N CYS A 271 -6.97 17.68 5.47
CA CYS A 271 -5.95 18.43 6.19
C CYS A 271 -4.99 17.49 6.94
N LYS A 272 -5.53 16.49 7.66
CA LYS A 272 -4.71 15.49 8.34
C LYS A 272 -3.83 14.70 7.37
N PHE A 273 -4.39 14.37 6.21
CA PHE A 273 -3.67 13.65 5.19
C PHE A 273 -2.68 14.51 4.39
N HIS A 274 -2.89 15.81 4.28
CA HIS A 274 -1.94 16.74 3.66
C HIS A 274 -0.67 16.90 4.50
N HIS A 275 -0.81 16.84 5.84
CA HIS A 275 0.34 16.73 6.74
C HIS A 275 1.11 15.42 6.58
N LEU A 276 0.41 14.32 6.27
CA LEU A 276 1.05 13.07 5.83
C LEU A 276 1.85 13.30 4.56
N ASP A 277 1.23 13.80 3.49
CA ASP A 277 1.86 13.99 2.17
C ASP A 277 3.15 14.82 2.26
N SER A 278 3.12 15.88 3.07
CA SER A 278 4.28 16.78 3.26
C SER A 278 5.47 16.08 3.94
N ARG A 279 5.21 15.17 4.89
CA ARG A 279 6.25 14.38 5.56
C ARG A 279 6.74 13.22 4.69
N ILE A 280 5.83 12.61 3.93
CA ILE A 280 6.13 11.46 3.05
C ILE A 280 7.07 11.85 1.90
N MET A 281 7.03 13.11 1.44
CA MET A 281 7.98 13.60 0.43
C MET A 281 9.42 13.78 0.96
N LEU A 282 9.65 13.70 2.28
CA LEU A 282 10.97 13.84 2.91
C LEU A 282 11.63 12.49 3.25
N LEU A 283 10.87 11.39 3.21
CA LEU A 283 11.32 10.00 3.42
C LEU A 283 11.52 9.28 2.09
#